data_AF-A0A8D9EII3-F1
#
_entry.id   AF-A0A8D9EII3-F1
#
_cell.length_a   1.000
_cell.length_b   1.000
_cell.length_c   1.000
_cell.angle_alpha   90.00
_cell.angle_beta   90.00
_cell.angle_gamma   90.00
#
_symmetry.space_group_name_H-M   'P 1'
#
loop_
_entity.id
_entity.type
_entity.pdbx_description
1 polymer ?
#
loop_
_entity_poly.entity_id
_entity_poly.type
_entity_poly.pdbx_seq_one_letter_code
_entity_poly.pdbx_strand_id
1 'polypeptide(L)'
;MSNFSRAKIKRGGSCIFVNNNYAKFSQEVTNISSLSIENLIEISAVSIKIKNETYYVVCFYRPPNDNRIKDSLKIFLKTFENALLKIPNNAHILLTGDLNIDNLSKSDAQRSLINILDSFNLKIVNESASRISNTSTTQIDYLITKIIHSIIN
;
A
#
# COMPACT_ATOMS: atom_id res chain seq x y z
N MET A 1 -6.02 14.44 -4.82
CA MET A 1 -4.67 14.00 -4.43
C MET A 1 -4.71 13.57 -2.96
N SER A 2 -3.75 12.77 -2.51
CA SER A 2 -3.50 12.46 -1.10
C SER A 2 -1.99 12.34 -0.90
N ASN A 3 -1.46 12.75 0.25
CA ASN A 3 -0.03 12.66 0.54
C ASN A 3 0.25 12.56 2.05
N PHE A 4 1.40 11.97 2.37
CA PHE A 4 2.05 12.08 3.67
C PHE A 4 3.51 12.48 3.44
N SER A 5 3.97 13.50 4.14
CA SER A 5 5.38 13.94 4.15
C SER A 5 5.92 13.91 5.56
N ARG A 6 7.16 13.44 5.72
CA ARG A 6 7.84 13.40 7.02
C ARG A 6 8.08 14.81 7.56
N ALA A 7 7.98 14.97 8.87
CA ALA A 7 8.22 16.23 9.55
C ALA A 7 9.63 16.32 10.17
N LYS A 8 10.19 15.20 10.67
CA LYS A 8 11.43 15.21 11.45
C LYS A 8 12.64 14.68 10.69
N ILE A 9 12.45 13.61 9.92
CA ILE A 9 13.50 12.90 9.19
C ILE A 9 13.51 13.39 7.74
N LYS A 10 14.71 13.64 7.22
CA LYS A 10 14.89 14.05 5.83
C LYS A 10 14.46 12.93 4.86
N ARG A 11 13.71 13.32 3.82
CA ARG A 11 13.27 12.49 2.69
C ARG A 11 12.28 11.40 3.10
N GLY A 12 11.50 10.92 2.13
CA GLY A 12 10.41 9.99 2.35
C GLY A 12 9.06 10.69 2.28
N GLY A 13 8.02 9.88 2.36
CA GLY A 13 6.64 10.24 2.14
C GLY A 13 5.99 9.28 1.16
N SER A 14 4.67 9.37 1.06
CA SER A 14 3.91 8.79 -0.03
C SER A 14 3.01 9.86 -0.63
N CYS A 15 2.66 9.71 -1.90
CA CYS A 15 1.74 10.62 -2.56
C CYS A 15 0.97 9.90 -3.67
N ILE A 16 -0.25 10.35 -3.91
CA ILE A 16 -1.07 9.98 -5.05
C ILE A 16 -1.46 11.25 -5.79
N PHE A 17 -0.96 11.37 -7.01
CA PHE A 17 -1.37 12.39 -7.97
C PHE A 17 -2.50 11.86 -8.82
N VAL A 18 -3.57 12.65 -8.95
CA VAL A 18 -4.75 12.30 -9.75
C VAL A 18 -4.76 13.17 -10.99
N ASN A 19 -4.87 12.54 -12.16
CA ASN A 19 -5.00 13.26 -13.43
C ASN A 19 -6.26 14.16 -13.40
N ASN A 20 -6.16 15.37 -13.96
CA ASN A 20 -7.23 16.38 -13.97
C ASN A 20 -8.57 15.85 -14.51
N ASN A 21 -8.54 14.90 -15.47
CA ASN A 21 -9.74 14.28 -16.01
C ASN A 21 -10.53 13.47 -14.97
N TYR A 22 -9.85 12.98 -13.92
CA TYR A 22 -10.42 12.20 -12.82
C TYR A 22 -10.54 12.97 -11.51
N ALA A 23 -9.95 14.17 -11.40
CA ALA A 23 -9.87 14.92 -10.15
C ALA A 23 -11.23 15.16 -9.50
N LYS A 24 -12.25 15.54 -10.28
CA LYS A 24 -13.63 15.77 -9.79
C LYS A 24 -14.37 14.51 -9.32
N PHE A 25 -13.84 13.33 -9.66
CA PHE A 25 -14.38 12.04 -9.26
C PHE A 25 -13.56 11.38 -8.16
N SER A 26 -12.51 12.06 -7.69
CA SER A 26 -11.59 11.55 -6.69
C SER A 26 -11.80 12.23 -5.35
N GLN A 27 -11.65 11.48 -4.27
CA GLN A 27 -11.69 11.99 -2.90
C GLN A 27 -10.58 11.33 -2.08
N GLU A 28 -9.97 12.05 -1.15
CA GLU A 28 -9.08 11.43 -0.18
C GLU A 28 -9.87 10.47 0.73
N VAL A 29 -9.33 9.29 0.97
CA VAL A 29 -9.97 8.34 1.88
C VAL A 29 -9.73 8.78 3.32
N THR A 30 -10.82 9.14 3.99
CA THR A 30 -10.77 9.73 5.34
C THR A 30 -10.11 8.76 6.33
N ASN A 31 -9.27 9.29 7.21
CA ASN A 31 -8.59 8.57 8.30
C ASN A 31 -7.61 7.46 7.90
N ILE A 32 -7.22 7.35 6.63
CA ILE A 32 -6.13 6.43 6.21
C ILE A 32 -4.77 7.12 6.32
N SER A 33 -4.60 8.31 5.71
CA SER A 33 -3.32 9.04 5.75
C SER A 33 -2.87 9.37 7.18
N SER A 34 -3.83 9.55 8.10
CA SER A 34 -3.58 9.79 9.53
C SER A 34 -3.02 8.58 10.29
N LEU A 35 -3.07 7.38 9.71
CA LEU A 35 -2.41 6.18 10.26
C LEU A 35 -0.91 6.16 9.95
N SER A 36 -0.42 7.09 9.13
CA SER A 36 1.01 7.17 8.80
C SER A 36 1.84 7.40 10.06
N ILE A 37 2.91 6.61 10.19
CA ILE A 37 3.90 6.73 11.23
C ILE A 37 5.24 6.95 10.55
N GLU A 38 5.81 8.13 10.75
CA GLU A 38 7.09 8.52 10.17
C GLU A 38 8.16 7.46 10.43
N ASN A 39 8.88 7.07 9.37
CA ASN A 39 9.94 6.03 9.38
C ASN A 39 9.46 4.59 9.60
N LEU A 40 8.15 4.33 9.65
CA LEU A 40 7.58 3.00 9.85
C LEU A 40 6.59 2.61 8.75
N ILE A 41 5.67 3.51 8.41
CA ILE A 41 4.67 3.30 7.36
C ILE A 41 4.06 4.65 6.95
N GLU A 42 4.05 4.94 5.66
CA GLU A 42 3.68 6.24 5.14
C GLU A 42 2.61 6.03 4.07
N ILE A 43 1.40 6.54 4.32
CA ILE A 43 0.20 6.09 3.64
C ILE A 43 -0.49 7.28 2.97
N SER A 44 -0.87 7.08 1.72
CA SER A 44 -1.74 7.99 0.97
C SER A 44 -2.87 7.19 0.35
N ALA A 45 -4.08 7.73 0.36
CA ALA A 45 -5.24 7.00 -0.15
C ALA A 45 -6.24 7.92 -0.85
N VAL A 46 -6.70 7.49 -2.02
CA VAL A 46 -7.80 8.15 -2.74
C VAL A 46 -8.84 7.12 -3.16
N SER A 47 -10.11 7.50 -3.12
CA SER A 47 -11.15 6.82 -3.87
C SER A 47 -11.33 7.55 -5.21
N ILE A 48 -11.67 6.81 -6.26
CA ILE A 48 -11.99 7.34 -7.58
C ILE A 48 -13.28 6.67 -8.05
N LYS A 49 -14.29 7.47 -8.38
CA LYS A 49 -15.54 6.98 -8.96
C LYS A 49 -15.41 6.88 -10.47
N ILE A 50 -15.61 5.69 -11.03
CA ILE A 50 -15.62 5.44 -12.48
C ILE A 50 -16.95 4.77 -12.80
N LYS A 51 -17.79 5.45 -13.59
CA LYS A 51 -19.18 5.04 -13.84
C LYS A 51 -19.94 4.83 -12.51
N ASN A 52 -20.41 3.61 -12.26
CA ASN A 52 -21.17 3.23 -11.06
C ASN A 52 -20.31 2.53 -10.00
N GLU A 53 -19.00 2.44 -10.21
CA GLU A 53 -18.07 1.74 -9.31
C GLU A 53 -17.13 2.72 -8.61
N THR A 54 -16.66 2.32 -7.44
CA THR A 54 -15.67 3.08 -6.66
C THR A 54 -14.40 2.25 -6.49
N TYR A 55 -13.29 2.82 -6.91
CA TYR A 55 -11.96 2.24 -6.84
C TYR A 55 -11.17 2.92 -5.72
N TYR A 56 -10.55 2.14 -4.85
CA TYR A 56 -9.71 2.63 -3.76
C TYR A 56 -8.25 2.39 -4.14
N VAL A 57 -7.51 3.48 -4.32
CA VAL A 57 -6.07 3.45 -4.60
C VAL A 57 -5.34 3.86 -3.33
N VAL A 58 -4.50 2.96 -2.81
CA VAL A 58 -3.72 3.20 -1.59
C VAL A 58 -2.25 2.98 -1.88
N CYS A 59 -1.45 3.99 -1.57
CA CYS A 59 0.00 3.94 -1.67
C CYS A 59 0.59 3.78 -0.27
N PHE A 60 1.37 2.73 -0.07
CA PHE A 60 2.12 2.47 1.15
C PHE A 60 3.61 2.60 0.86
N TYR A 61 4.30 3.39 1.66
CA TYR A 61 5.76 3.36 1.70
C TYR A 61 6.21 2.89 3.07
N ARG A 62 6.94 1.77 3.11
CA ARG A 62 7.66 1.30 4.30
C ARG A 62 9.15 1.48 4.04
N PRO A 63 9.85 2.29 4.84
CA PRO A 63 11.29 2.44 4.71
C PRO A 63 12.04 1.12 4.98
N PRO A 64 13.30 0.98 4.55
CA PRO A 64 14.13 -0.17 4.91
C PRO A 64 14.16 -0.35 6.42
N ASN A 65 14.26 -1.60 6.87
CA ASN A 65 14.20 -1.90 8.29
C ASN A 65 15.24 -1.08 9.09
N ASP A 66 14.76 -0.26 10.02
CA ASP A 66 15.62 0.46 10.95
C ASP A 66 15.77 -0.37 12.22
N ASN A 67 16.89 -1.06 12.35
CA ASN A 67 17.19 -1.93 13.50
C ASN A 67 17.20 -1.19 14.85
N ARG A 68 17.16 0.15 14.86
CA ARG A 68 17.05 0.98 16.06
C ARG A 68 15.62 1.03 16.60
N ILE A 69 14.62 0.74 15.76
CA ILE A 69 13.21 0.73 16.15
C ILE A 69 12.79 -0.70 16.45
N LYS A 70 12.68 -1.02 17.75
CA LYS A 70 12.14 -2.31 18.20
C LYS A 70 10.73 -2.50 17.65
N ASP A 71 10.40 -3.73 17.25
CA ASP A 71 9.10 -4.13 16.74
C ASP A 71 8.61 -3.37 15.48
N SER A 72 9.52 -2.74 14.72
CA SER A 72 9.20 -1.97 13.51
C SER A 72 8.29 -2.73 12.53
N LEU A 73 8.59 -4.01 12.29
CA LEU A 73 7.80 -4.89 11.42
C LEU A 73 6.39 -5.12 11.97
N LYS A 74 6.27 -5.38 13.28
CA LYS A 74 4.97 -5.61 13.93
C LYS A 74 4.10 -4.36 13.89
N ILE A 75 4.69 -3.18 14.11
CA ILE A 75 3.99 -1.89 14.02
C ILE A 75 3.54 -1.65 12.58
N PHE A 76 4.42 -1.90 11.60
CA PHE A 76 4.07 -1.81 10.19
C PHE A 76 2.88 -2.72 9.85
N LEU A 77 2.96 -4.03 10.14
CA LEU A 77 1.93 -5.01 9.78
C LEU A 77 0.58 -4.65 10.41
N LYS A 78 0.57 -4.28 11.70
CA LYS A 78 -0.65 -3.84 12.38
C LYS A 78 -1.24 -2.56 11.77
N THR A 79 -0.41 -1.61 11.38
CA THR A 79 -0.87 -0.35 10.80
C THR A 79 -1.35 -0.54 9.36
N PHE A 80 -0.68 -1.40 8.59
CA PHE A 80 -1.09 -1.85 7.27
C PHE A 80 -2.48 -2.51 7.32
N GLU A 81 -2.67 -3.48 8.22
CA GLU A 81 -3.96 -4.13 8.44
C GLU A 81 -5.04 -3.13 8.88
N ASN A 82 -4.74 -2.23 9.82
CA ASN A 82 -5.67 -1.18 10.23
C ASN A 82 -6.09 -0.27 9.08
N ALA A 83 -5.19 0.03 8.14
CA ALA A 83 -5.52 0.82 6.95
C ALA A 83 -6.46 0.05 6.01
N LEU A 84 -6.25 -1.26 5.84
CA LEU A 84 -7.15 -2.11 5.05
C LEU A 84 -8.55 -2.21 5.67
N LEU A 85 -8.66 -2.30 7.00
CA LEU A 85 -9.94 -2.30 7.71
C LEU A 85 -10.75 -1.00 7.54
N LYS A 86 -10.14 0.10 7.10
CA LYS A 86 -10.84 1.36 6.79
C LYS A 86 -11.46 1.37 5.40
N ILE A 87 -11.13 0.40 4.54
CA ILE A 87 -11.66 0.29 3.18
C ILE A 87 -12.88 -0.63 3.21
N PRO A 88 -13.98 -0.32 2.51
CA PRO A 88 -15.14 -1.21 2.45
C PRO A 88 -14.79 -2.61 1.93
N ASN A 89 -15.33 -3.65 2.56
CA ASN A 89 -15.04 -5.05 2.19
C ASN A 89 -15.32 -5.35 0.71
N ASN A 90 -16.37 -4.76 0.15
CA ASN A 90 -16.79 -4.94 -1.24
C ASN A 90 -16.23 -3.87 -2.19
N ALA A 91 -15.11 -3.24 -1.83
CA ALA A 91 -14.45 -2.25 -2.69
C ALA A 91 -13.57 -2.92 -3.76
N HIS A 92 -13.45 -2.26 -4.92
CA HIS A 92 -12.32 -2.49 -5.82
C HIS A 92 -11.09 -1.80 -5.21
N ILE A 93 -10.00 -2.54 -5.03
CA ILE A 93 -8.80 -2.08 -4.34
C ILE A 93 -7.59 -2.22 -5.25
N LEU A 94 -6.81 -1.16 -5.34
CA LEU A 94 -5.47 -1.12 -5.89
C LEU A 94 -4.53 -0.64 -4.79
N LEU A 95 -3.65 -1.51 -4.30
CA LEU A 95 -2.57 -1.12 -3.40
C LEU A 95 -1.26 -1.10 -4.16
N THR A 96 -0.42 -0.13 -3.83
CA THR A 96 0.92 -0.05 -4.41
C THR A 96 1.92 0.58 -3.46
N GLY A 97 3.20 0.46 -3.80
CA GLY A 97 4.31 1.18 -3.19
C GLY A 97 5.46 0.28 -2.79
N ASP A 98 6.54 0.90 -2.29
CA ASP A 98 7.74 0.23 -1.83
C ASP A 98 7.59 -0.17 -0.37
N LEU A 99 7.51 -1.49 -0.12
CA LEU A 99 7.35 -2.03 1.23
C LEU A 99 8.69 -2.40 1.89
N ASN A 100 9.81 -2.36 1.14
CA ASN A 100 11.10 -2.89 1.59
C ASN A 100 10.98 -4.28 2.27
N ILE A 101 10.09 -5.12 1.73
CA ILE A 101 9.92 -6.54 2.07
C ILE A 101 10.10 -7.28 0.75
N ASP A 102 11.08 -8.18 0.67
CA ASP A 102 11.35 -8.88 -0.58
C ASP A 102 10.36 -10.02 -0.79
N ASN A 103 9.51 -9.89 -1.80
CA ASN A 103 8.52 -10.89 -2.17
C ASN A 103 9.16 -12.19 -2.70
N LEU A 104 10.38 -12.12 -3.23
CA LEU A 104 11.13 -13.28 -3.71
C LEU A 104 11.81 -14.04 -2.56
N SER A 105 11.84 -13.45 -1.36
CA SER A 105 12.40 -14.08 -0.16
C SER A 105 11.39 -14.97 0.56
N LYS A 106 11.87 -16.00 1.26
CA LYS A 106 11.06 -16.82 2.20
C LYS A 106 11.20 -16.31 3.64
N SER A 107 11.12 -15.00 3.85
CA SER A 107 11.26 -14.37 5.17
C SER A 107 9.96 -14.42 5.99
N ASP A 108 10.05 -14.27 7.32
CA ASP A 108 8.87 -14.12 8.18
C ASP A 108 8.06 -12.87 7.85
N ALA A 109 8.73 -11.79 7.45
CA ALA A 109 8.09 -10.55 7.02
C ALA A 109 7.23 -10.78 5.77
N GLN A 110 7.76 -11.51 4.79
CA GLN A 110 7.04 -11.85 3.56
C GLN A 110 5.83 -12.74 3.85
N ARG A 111 6.00 -13.80 4.66
CA ARG A 111 4.88 -14.67 5.07
C ARG A 111 3.78 -13.90 5.79
N SER A 112 4.16 -13.04 6.75
CA SER A 112 3.20 -12.26 7.53
C SER A 112 2.42 -11.27 6.66
N LEU A 113 3.09 -10.64 5.70
CA LEU A 113 2.44 -9.76 4.73
C LEU A 113 1.45 -10.55 3.86
N ILE A 114 1.85 -11.70 3.31
CA ILE A 114 0.96 -12.55 2.50
C ILE A 114 -0.27 -12.98 3.28
N ASN A 115 -0.11 -13.42 4.53
CA ASN A 115 -1.24 -13.82 5.37
C ASN A 115 -2.28 -12.69 5.53
N ILE A 116 -1.82 -11.44 5.68
CA ILE A 116 -2.72 -10.28 5.70
C ILE A 116 -3.36 -10.08 4.34
N LEU A 117 -2.60 -10.11 3.23
CA LEU A 117 -3.19 -9.92 1.90
C LEU A 117 -4.27 -10.97 1.60
N ASP A 118 -4.01 -12.23 1.93
CA ASP A 118 -4.93 -13.34 1.75
C ASP A 118 -6.21 -13.15 2.58
N SER A 119 -6.12 -12.65 3.82
CA SER A 119 -7.31 -12.41 4.65
C SER A 119 -8.23 -11.32 4.09
N PHE A 120 -7.74 -10.47 3.19
CA PHE A 120 -8.51 -9.42 2.51
C PHE A 120 -8.83 -9.75 1.04
N ASN A 121 -8.52 -10.97 0.57
CA ASN A 121 -8.63 -11.41 -0.83
C ASN A 121 -7.85 -10.51 -1.80
N LEU A 122 -6.67 -10.04 -1.38
CA LEU A 122 -5.77 -9.20 -2.16
C LEU A 122 -4.69 -10.05 -2.82
N LYS A 123 -4.45 -9.82 -4.11
CA LYS A 123 -3.46 -10.58 -4.89
C LYS A 123 -2.34 -9.67 -5.37
N ILE A 124 -1.09 -10.10 -5.18
CA ILE A 124 0.08 -9.47 -5.81
C ILE A 124 0.02 -9.79 -7.31
N VAL A 125 0.15 -8.79 -8.17
CA VAL A 125 0.02 -8.93 -9.63
C VAL A 125 1.31 -8.62 -10.40
N ASN A 126 2.31 -8.00 -9.77
CA ASN A 126 3.61 -7.85 -10.40
C ASN A 126 4.42 -9.14 -10.23
N GLU A 127 5.00 -9.63 -11.34
CA GLU A 127 5.64 -10.95 -11.42
C GLU A 127 7.18 -10.88 -11.45
N SER A 128 7.74 -9.69 -11.64
CA SER A 128 9.18 -9.47 -11.80
C SER A 128 9.79 -8.67 -10.67
N ALA A 129 11.10 -8.81 -10.51
CA ALA A 129 11.89 -8.01 -9.60
C ALA A 129 11.78 -6.52 -9.95
N SER A 130 11.53 -5.70 -8.94
CA SER A 130 11.38 -4.26 -9.10
C SER A 130 12.69 -3.50 -8.85
N ARG A 131 13.66 -4.15 -8.17
CA ARG A 131 14.97 -3.58 -7.89
C ARG A 131 16.07 -4.60 -8.21
N ILE A 132 16.86 -4.27 -9.23
CA ILE A 132 17.97 -5.08 -9.73
C ILE A 132 19.26 -4.29 -9.55
N SER A 133 20.25 -4.91 -8.92
CA SER A 133 21.61 -4.39 -8.78
C SER A 133 22.61 -5.44 -9.24
N ASN A 134 23.90 -5.07 -9.32
CA ASN A 134 24.96 -6.02 -9.68
C ASN A 134 25.06 -7.24 -8.75
N THR A 135 24.50 -7.15 -7.53
CA THR A 135 24.65 -8.16 -6.48
C THR A 135 23.32 -8.68 -5.94
N SER A 136 22.17 -8.15 -6.39
CA SER A 136 20.87 -8.52 -5.83
C SER A 136 19.72 -8.31 -6.82
N THR A 137 18.72 -9.18 -6.73
CA THR A 137 17.47 -9.10 -7.49
C THR A 137 16.32 -9.28 -6.50
N THR A 138 15.59 -8.20 -6.21
CA THR A 138 14.52 -8.19 -5.19
C THR A 138 13.22 -7.61 -5.74
N GLN A 139 12.11 -8.06 -5.21
CA GLN A 139 10.78 -7.50 -5.50
C GLN A 139 10.24 -6.83 -4.24
N ILE A 140 10.47 -5.52 -4.13
CA ILE A 140 10.10 -4.73 -2.95
C ILE A 140 9.00 -3.70 -3.24
N ASP A 141 8.78 -3.40 -4.52
CA ASP A 141 7.65 -2.62 -4.99
C ASP A 141 6.49 -3.57 -5.26
N TYR A 142 5.33 -3.25 -4.69
CA TYR A 142 4.14 -4.08 -4.79
C TYR A 142 3.12 -3.43 -5.70
N LEU A 143 2.47 -4.25 -6.52
CA LEU A 143 1.21 -3.96 -7.18
C LEU A 143 0.23 -5.04 -6.75
N ILE A 144 -0.79 -4.65 -5.99
CA ILE A 144 -1.72 -5.58 -5.34
C ILE A 144 -3.14 -5.17 -5.69
N THR A 145 -4.00 -6.14 -6.01
CA THR A 145 -5.38 -5.84 -6.44
C THR A 145 -6.41 -6.75 -5.79
N LYS A 146 -7.60 -6.19 -5.61
CA LYS A 146 -8.87 -6.91 -5.47
C LYS A 146 -9.87 -6.24 -6.40
N ILE A 147 -10.22 -6.89 -7.50
CA ILE A 147 -11.24 -6.40 -8.44
C ILE A 147 -12.45 -7.32 -8.33
N ILE A 148 -13.54 -6.78 -7.80
CA ILE A 148 -14.80 -7.49 -7.66
C ILE A 148 -15.55 -7.31 -8.97
N HIS A 149 -15.74 -8.37 -9.74
CA HIS A 149 -16.60 -8.27 -10.92
C HIS A 149 -18.05 -8.30 -10.44
N SER A 150 -18.82 -7.26 -10.77
CA SER A 150 -20.27 -7.34 -10.66
C SER A 150 -20.74 -8.42 -11.62
N ILE A 151 -21.35 -9.49 -11.09
CA ILE A 151 -22.11 -10.43 -11.92
C ILE A 151 -23.29 -9.63 -12.47
N ILE A 152 -23.25 -9.33 -13.77
CA ILE A 152 -24.42 -8.85 -14.49
C ILE A 152 -25.33 -10.06 -14.61
N ASN A 153 -26.36 -10.14 -13.78
CA ASN A 153 -27.48 -11.05 -13.98
C ASN A 153 -28.37 -10.53 -15.11
#